data_AF-A0A3B6TYI9-F1
#
_entry.id   AF-A0A3B6TYI9-F1
#
_cell.length_a   1.000
_cell.length_b   1.000
_cell.length_c   1.000
_cell.angle_alpha   90.00
_cell.angle_beta   90.00
_cell.angle_gamma   90.00
#
_symmetry.space_group_name_H-M   'P 1'
#
loop_
_entity.id
_entity.type
_entity.pdbx_description
1 polymer ?
#
loop_
_entity_poly.entity_id
_entity_poly.type
_entity_poly.pdbx_seq_one_letter_code
_entity_poly.pdbx_strand_id
1 'polypeptide(L)'
;MDPPPVADPGQTKDKGVGSKGEMDLPVADPGPVRDEGELLQCPFCNSEAVYKLAQFLLPGLAAVCVDGTTGDLFRSPSDVAVDLRKEMVDSITQRSETFIADVEAEQNADNEMSDDPYEIVSIFMDDFSRTKRNIIGHVSGWLLSDSRDDKIDDFVQEMEMTRFWPLERREAIAEVLLRNVDIKTKFHCPEKYENEERLADHKAQCSFRPVTCPNEGCRTKVSVRCMQDHDATCLFKILQCEQNCEKRLLRRDMDRHCVTVCPMRPMKCPFGCDDSFSEHDLEEHCSESLQQHLLKVLQVIHKNNFTADELKETALRLEKSEDRGKLAKARDARSLTSIVKDLEAKKFQCSGVVSHVNLGG
;
A
#
# COMPACT_ATOMS: atom_id res chain seq x y z
N MET A 1 -33.07 10.21 63.61
CA MET A 1 -33.54 11.24 64.55
C MET A 1 -34.17 12.32 63.71
N ASP A 2 -35.49 12.26 63.62
CA ASP A 2 -36.32 13.15 62.82
C ASP A 2 -36.39 14.55 63.45
N PRO A 3 -36.46 15.64 62.64
CA PRO A 3 -36.78 16.95 63.15
C PRO A 3 -38.30 17.10 63.39
N PRO A 4 -38.72 17.83 64.45
CA PRO A 4 -40.14 17.97 64.77
C PRO A 4 -40.80 19.12 63.98
N PRO A 5 -42.12 19.07 63.72
CA PRO A 5 -42.88 20.11 63.05
C PRO A 5 -43.61 21.02 64.05
N VAL A 6 -43.61 22.34 63.82
CA VAL A 6 -44.47 23.32 64.53
C VAL A 6 -44.75 24.46 63.54
N ALA A 7 -45.90 24.48 62.87
CA ALA A 7 -47.20 25.06 63.24
C ALA A 7 -47.40 26.49 62.72
N ASP A 8 -48.33 26.59 61.76
CA ASP A 8 -49.08 27.78 61.35
C ASP A 8 -50.12 28.11 62.45
N PRO A 9 -50.48 29.39 62.69
CA PRO A 9 -51.75 29.86 62.11
C PRO A 9 -51.81 31.38 61.83
N GLY A 10 -52.58 31.79 60.83
CA GLY A 10 -53.08 33.17 60.77
C GLY A 10 -53.90 33.57 59.55
N GLN A 11 -55.19 33.18 59.53
CA GLN A 11 -56.19 33.71 58.59
C GLN A 11 -56.55 35.17 58.91
N THR A 12 -56.61 36.03 57.88
CA THR A 12 -57.53 37.18 57.83
C THR A 12 -58.21 37.23 56.48
N LYS A 13 -59.54 37.15 56.51
CA LYS A 13 -60.47 37.33 55.40
C LYS A 13 -60.68 38.81 55.14
N ASP A 14 -60.77 39.22 53.88
CA ASP A 14 -61.55 40.39 53.50
C ASP A 14 -62.40 40.12 52.26
N LYS A 15 -63.59 40.71 52.22
CA LYS A 15 -64.68 40.44 51.26
C LYS A 15 -64.75 41.57 50.22
N GLY A 16 -65.12 41.22 48.97
CA GLY A 16 -66.12 42.03 48.27
C GLY A 16 -65.98 42.25 46.74
N VAL A 17 -66.83 41.53 46.00
CA VAL A 17 -67.72 41.99 44.89
C VAL A 17 -67.12 42.40 43.53
N GLY A 18 -67.47 41.61 42.49
CA GLY A 18 -68.27 42.13 41.36
C GLY A 18 -67.70 42.13 39.93
N SER A 19 -68.17 41.15 39.12
CA SER A 19 -68.56 41.27 37.70
C SER A 19 -67.53 41.58 36.60
N LYS A 20 -67.23 40.58 35.74
CA LYS A 20 -67.82 40.35 34.39
C LYS A 20 -66.98 39.30 33.66
N GLY A 21 -67.65 38.46 32.87
CA GLY A 21 -67.03 37.36 32.14
C GLY A 21 -66.04 37.82 31.08
N GLU A 22 -64.94 37.09 31.01
CA GLU A 22 -64.07 36.98 29.84
C GLU A 22 -63.81 35.50 29.57
N MET A 23 -63.57 35.22 28.30
CA MET A 23 -63.72 33.94 27.64
C MET A 23 -62.56 33.00 27.97
N ASP A 24 -62.84 31.76 28.39
CA ASP A 24 -61.84 30.71 28.53
C ASP A 24 -61.24 30.39 27.15
N LEU A 25 -59.98 30.77 26.96
CA LEU A 25 -59.14 30.29 25.87
C LEU A 25 -58.74 28.84 26.18
N PRO A 26 -58.74 27.93 25.20
CA PRO A 26 -58.30 26.57 25.44
C PRO A 26 -56.80 26.58 25.77
N VAL A 27 -56.47 26.16 26.99
CA VAL A 27 -55.10 25.81 27.38
C VAL A 27 -54.72 24.61 26.52
N ALA A 28 -53.99 24.87 25.44
CA ALA A 28 -53.27 23.84 24.73
C ALA A 28 -52.24 23.27 25.71
N ASP A 29 -52.45 22.01 26.08
CA ASP A 29 -51.43 21.16 26.70
C ASP A 29 -50.12 21.36 25.91
N PRO A 30 -49.02 21.83 26.53
CA PRO A 30 -47.74 21.75 25.87
C PRO A 30 -47.44 20.26 25.76
N GLY A 31 -47.80 19.70 24.59
CA GLY A 31 -47.45 18.33 24.23
C GLY A 31 -45.97 18.08 24.54
N PRO A 32 -45.59 16.83 24.81
CA PRO A 32 -44.27 16.52 25.32
C PRO A 32 -43.23 17.21 24.45
N VAL A 33 -42.51 18.15 25.05
CA VAL A 33 -41.31 18.76 24.46
C VAL A 33 -40.44 17.56 24.14
N ARG A 34 -40.37 17.23 22.85
CA ARG A 34 -39.38 16.27 22.36
C ARG A 34 -38.06 16.97 22.61
N ASP A 35 -37.44 16.63 23.73
CA ASP A 35 -36.02 16.76 23.92
C ASP A 35 -35.43 15.90 22.78
N GLU A 36 -35.21 16.50 21.61
CA GLU A 36 -34.36 15.93 20.59
C GLU A 36 -32.95 16.01 21.16
N GLY A 37 -32.67 15.16 22.16
CA GLY A 37 -31.34 14.98 22.70
C GLY A 37 -30.40 14.75 21.53
N GLU A 38 -29.30 15.49 21.49
CA GLU A 38 -28.32 15.42 20.41
C GLU A 38 -27.93 13.95 20.19
N LEU A 39 -28.35 13.39 19.06
CA LEU A 39 -28.04 11.99 18.75
C LEU A 39 -26.53 11.84 18.60
N LEU A 40 -25.95 10.89 19.33
CA LEU A 40 -24.54 10.56 19.31
C LEU A 40 -24.18 9.87 17.99
N GLN A 41 -23.28 10.45 17.22
CA GLN A 41 -22.77 9.85 15.98
C GLN A 41 -21.71 8.78 16.25
N CYS A 42 -21.70 7.74 15.42
CA CYS A 42 -20.59 6.80 15.38
C CYS A 42 -19.31 7.49 14.87
N PRO A 43 -18.18 7.43 15.61
CA PRO A 43 -16.96 8.12 15.21
C PRO A 43 -16.18 7.38 14.10
N PHE A 44 -16.58 6.16 13.73
CA PHE A 44 -15.76 5.31 12.87
C PHE A 44 -15.83 5.71 11.39
N CYS A 45 -14.63 5.86 10.84
CA CYS A 45 -14.39 6.08 9.42
C CYS A 45 -13.61 4.92 8.81
N ASN A 46 -13.54 4.90 7.48
CA ASN A 46 -12.67 4.01 6.74
C ASN A 46 -11.21 4.30 7.12
N SER A 47 -10.55 3.35 7.77
CA SER A 47 -9.20 3.55 8.32
C SER A 47 -8.15 3.83 7.24
N GLU A 48 -8.30 3.26 6.04
CA GLU A 48 -7.38 3.51 4.93
C GLU A 48 -7.58 4.91 4.36
N ALA A 49 -8.84 5.35 4.26
CA ALA A 49 -9.17 6.71 3.87
C ALA A 49 -8.66 7.75 4.89
N VAL A 50 -8.75 7.46 6.18
CA VAL A 50 -8.15 8.31 7.23
C VAL A 50 -6.64 8.33 7.08
N TYR A 51 -5.99 7.17 6.95
CA TYR A 51 -4.53 7.06 6.85
C TYR A 51 -3.96 7.83 5.67
N LYS A 52 -4.49 7.61 4.45
CA LYS A 52 -3.99 8.31 3.27
C LYS A 52 -4.27 9.83 3.38
N LEU A 53 -5.34 10.28 4.06
CA LEU A 53 -5.59 11.73 4.27
C LEU A 53 -4.57 12.30 5.26
N ALA A 54 -4.30 11.57 6.34
CA ALA A 54 -3.31 11.94 7.34
C ALA A 54 -1.88 12.01 6.76
N GLN A 55 -1.54 11.13 5.81
CA GLN A 55 -0.27 11.18 5.09
C GLN A 55 -0.13 12.45 4.25
N PHE A 56 -1.21 12.93 3.64
CA PHE A 56 -1.22 14.12 2.79
C PHE A 56 -1.01 15.44 3.54
N LEU A 57 -1.45 15.52 4.82
CA LEU A 57 -1.37 16.75 5.62
C LEU A 57 0.08 17.25 5.85
N LEU A 58 1.05 16.34 6.03
CA LEU A 58 2.42 16.72 6.38
C LEU A 58 3.18 17.34 5.19
N PRO A 59 3.20 16.72 3.99
CA PRO A 59 3.77 17.35 2.80
C PRO A 59 3.11 18.67 2.43
N GLY A 60 1.79 18.79 2.56
CA GLY A 60 1.11 20.05 2.27
C GLY A 60 1.50 21.17 3.24
N LEU A 61 1.64 20.88 4.53
CA LEU A 61 2.19 21.85 5.49
C LEU A 61 3.64 22.22 5.14
N ALA A 62 4.48 21.23 4.84
CA ALA A 62 5.87 21.44 4.47
C ALA A 62 5.99 22.36 3.26
N ALA A 63 5.16 22.14 2.23
CA ALA A 63 5.08 22.99 1.05
C ALA A 63 4.77 24.45 1.40
N VAL A 64 3.77 24.70 2.25
CA VAL A 64 3.43 26.07 2.69
C VAL A 64 4.55 26.71 3.51
N CYS A 65 5.27 25.94 4.33
CA CYS A 65 6.40 26.44 5.10
C CYS A 65 7.59 26.80 4.21
N VAL A 66 7.96 25.90 3.27
CA VAL A 66 9.05 26.10 2.33
C VAL A 66 8.76 27.28 1.42
N ASP A 67 7.56 27.35 0.82
CA ASP A 67 7.12 28.49 0.02
C ASP A 67 7.11 29.77 0.88
N GLY A 68 6.71 29.63 2.15
CA GLY A 68 6.64 30.68 3.17
C GLY A 68 7.94 31.40 3.47
N THR A 69 9.06 30.67 3.43
CA THR A 69 10.39 31.16 3.80
C THR A 69 11.35 31.23 2.62
N THR A 70 10.88 30.93 1.42
CA THR A 70 11.71 30.96 0.22
C THR A 70 12.22 32.38 -0.03
N GLY A 71 13.55 32.54 -0.01
CA GLY A 71 14.21 33.82 -0.23
C GLY A 71 14.37 34.69 1.01
N ASP A 72 13.87 34.26 2.18
CA ASP A 72 14.16 34.90 3.46
C ASP A 72 15.50 34.38 4.02
N LEU A 73 16.43 35.29 4.32
CA LEU A 73 17.75 34.94 4.87
C LEU A 73 17.73 34.70 6.38
N PHE A 74 16.64 35.09 7.06
CA PHE A 74 16.53 35.08 8.51
C PHE A 74 15.49 34.12 9.04
N ARG A 75 14.68 33.49 8.17
CA ARG A 75 13.67 32.51 8.54
C ARG A 75 13.84 31.22 7.75
N SER A 76 13.74 30.12 8.47
CA SER A 76 13.71 28.75 7.96
C SER A 76 12.29 28.18 8.02
N PRO A 77 11.97 27.14 7.24
CA PRO A 77 10.65 26.49 7.30
C PRO A 77 10.25 26.06 8.73
N SER A 78 11.22 25.63 9.55
CA SER A 78 11.01 25.22 10.94
C SER A 78 10.53 26.38 11.83
N ASP A 79 10.91 27.63 11.53
CA ASP A 79 10.51 28.82 12.30
C ASP A 79 9.02 29.16 12.15
N VAL A 80 8.42 28.82 11.01
CA VAL A 80 7.02 29.12 10.69
C VAL A 80 6.08 27.93 10.85
N ALA A 81 6.63 26.71 10.99
CA ALA A 81 5.88 25.46 10.93
C ALA A 81 4.78 25.33 12.00
N VAL A 82 5.03 25.79 13.23
CA VAL A 82 4.06 25.68 14.33
C VAL A 82 2.81 26.51 14.05
N ASP A 83 3.01 27.76 13.64
CA ASP A 83 1.93 28.71 13.38
C ASP A 83 1.17 28.32 12.12
N LEU A 84 1.88 28.01 11.03
CA LEU A 84 1.27 27.57 9.78
C LEU A 84 0.50 26.26 9.94
N ARG A 85 0.96 25.31 10.78
CA ARG A 85 0.19 24.09 11.08
C ARG A 85 -1.15 24.45 11.71
N LYS A 86 -1.15 25.33 12.71
CA LYS A 86 -2.37 25.73 13.40
C LYS A 86 -3.33 26.42 12.43
N GLU A 87 -2.85 27.42 11.70
CA GLU A 87 -3.65 28.16 10.72
C GLU A 87 -4.20 27.25 9.62
N MET A 88 -3.40 26.30 9.13
CA MET A 88 -3.81 25.34 8.12
C MET A 88 -4.95 24.46 8.65
N VAL A 89 -4.76 23.86 9.83
CA VAL A 89 -5.75 22.96 10.44
C VAL A 89 -7.06 23.71 10.72
N ASP A 90 -6.97 24.92 11.29
CA ASP A 90 -8.15 25.75 11.57
C ASP A 90 -8.89 26.09 10.26
N SER A 91 -8.16 26.51 9.23
CA SER A 91 -8.73 26.89 7.92
C SER A 91 -9.40 25.73 7.20
N ILE A 92 -8.76 24.56 7.11
CA ILE A 92 -9.33 23.41 6.39
C ILE A 92 -10.47 22.77 7.18
N THR A 93 -10.42 22.79 8.52
CA THR A 93 -11.50 22.28 9.36
C THR A 93 -12.73 23.15 9.23
N GLN A 94 -12.59 24.47 9.39
CA GLN A 94 -13.70 25.42 9.23
C GLN A 94 -14.37 25.29 7.85
N ARG A 95 -13.58 25.16 6.78
CA ARG A 95 -14.12 24.98 5.44
C ARG A 95 -14.83 23.65 5.25
N SER A 96 -14.34 22.58 5.87
CA SER A 96 -15.00 21.28 5.80
C SER A 96 -16.36 21.29 6.49
N GLU A 97 -16.53 22.04 7.58
CA GLU A 97 -17.78 22.08 8.36
C GLU A 97 -18.97 22.65 7.56
N THR A 98 -18.74 23.60 6.65
CA THR A 98 -19.79 24.19 5.80
C THR A 98 -19.98 23.44 4.48
N PHE A 99 -19.05 22.55 4.12
CA PHE A 99 -18.97 21.96 2.77
C PHE A 99 -20.25 21.25 2.32
N ILE A 100 -20.83 20.39 3.14
CA ILE A 100 -22.06 19.66 2.77
C ILE A 100 -23.22 20.63 2.53
N ALA A 101 -23.37 21.63 3.40
CA ALA A 101 -24.41 22.65 3.26
C ALA A 101 -24.20 23.51 2.00
N ASP A 102 -22.95 23.87 1.70
CA ASP A 102 -22.59 24.63 0.50
C ASP A 102 -22.91 23.82 -0.77
N VAL A 103 -22.55 22.53 -0.81
CA VAL A 103 -22.87 21.64 -1.94
C VAL A 103 -24.37 21.45 -2.11
N GLU A 104 -25.13 21.28 -1.02
CA GLU A 104 -26.59 21.17 -1.07
C GLU A 104 -27.26 22.46 -1.57
N ALA A 105 -26.71 23.63 -1.26
CA ALA A 105 -27.18 24.91 -1.79
C ALA A 105 -26.88 25.09 -3.29
N GLU A 106 -25.75 24.54 -3.76
CA GLU A 106 -25.26 24.67 -5.13
C GLU A 106 -25.80 23.62 -6.12
N GLN A 107 -26.53 22.60 -5.65
CA GLN A 107 -27.19 21.55 -6.49
C GLN A 107 -28.20 22.07 -7.54
N ASN A 108 -28.37 23.40 -7.65
CA ASN A 108 -29.11 24.06 -8.73
C ASN A 108 -28.25 24.36 -9.99
N ALA A 109 -26.97 23.98 -10.00
CA ALA A 109 -26.07 24.15 -11.14
C ALA A 109 -25.50 22.78 -11.58
N ASP A 110 -25.44 22.53 -12.89
CA ASP A 110 -24.98 21.29 -13.55
C ASP A 110 -23.47 20.98 -13.36
N ASN A 111 -22.87 21.32 -12.23
CA ASN A 111 -21.44 21.13 -11.98
C ASN A 111 -21.22 19.86 -11.15
N GLU A 112 -20.74 18.80 -11.80
CA GLU A 112 -20.45 17.52 -11.15
C GLU A 112 -19.17 17.66 -10.30
N MET A 113 -19.32 18.01 -9.03
CA MET A 113 -18.21 18.08 -8.06
C MET A 113 -17.70 16.66 -7.74
N SER A 114 -16.39 16.50 -7.56
CA SER A 114 -15.79 15.22 -7.15
C SER A 114 -16.37 14.74 -5.82
N ASP A 115 -16.78 13.46 -5.77
CA ASP A 115 -17.19 12.76 -4.55
C ASP A 115 -16.00 12.28 -3.70
N ASP A 116 -14.77 12.41 -4.19
CA ASP A 116 -13.60 11.84 -3.54
C ASP A 116 -13.08 12.75 -2.42
N PRO A 117 -13.04 12.29 -1.15
CA PRO A 117 -12.59 13.10 -0.02
C PRO A 117 -11.18 13.67 -0.16
N TYR A 118 -10.28 12.99 -0.88
CA TYR A 118 -8.91 13.48 -1.10
C TYR A 118 -8.90 14.70 -1.99
N GLU A 119 -9.60 14.63 -3.12
CA GLU A 119 -9.69 15.73 -4.06
C GLU A 119 -10.32 16.96 -3.38
N ILE A 120 -11.39 16.75 -2.60
CA ILE A 120 -12.06 17.82 -1.86
C ILE A 120 -11.11 18.46 -0.83
N VAL A 121 -10.45 17.66 0.01
CA VAL A 121 -9.51 18.19 1.02
C VAL A 121 -8.28 18.82 0.37
N SER A 122 -7.82 18.31 -0.77
CA SER A 122 -6.73 18.92 -1.55
C SER A 122 -7.10 20.33 -2.00
N ILE A 123 -8.33 20.54 -2.48
CA ILE A 123 -8.81 21.90 -2.83
C ILE A 123 -8.77 22.82 -1.61
N PHE A 124 -9.16 22.35 -0.44
CA PHE A 124 -9.11 23.17 0.79
C PHE A 124 -7.67 23.56 1.14
N MET A 125 -6.74 22.61 1.01
CA MET A 125 -5.31 22.85 1.26
C MET A 125 -4.69 23.80 0.22
N ASP A 126 -5.06 23.67 -1.05
CA ASP A 126 -4.62 24.58 -2.12
C ASP A 126 -5.12 26.00 -1.89
N ASP A 127 -6.37 26.16 -1.50
CA ASP A 127 -6.95 27.47 -1.23
C ASP A 127 -6.32 28.12 0.00
N PHE A 128 -6.07 27.37 1.07
CA PHE A 128 -5.27 27.83 2.19
C PHE A 128 -3.87 28.28 1.72
N SER A 129 -3.19 27.46 0.91
CA SER A 129 -1.87 27.78 0.36
C SER A 129 -1.89 29.08 -0.46
N ARG A 130 -2.93 29.33 -1.25
CA ARG A 130 -3.13 30.58 -2.00
C ARG A 130 -3.26 31.80 -1.09
N THR A 131 -3.91 31.68 0.08
CA THR A 131 -4.00 32.79 1.04
C THR A 131 -2.62 33.19 1.57
N LYS A 132 -1.67 32.25 1.63
CA LYS A 132 -0.30 32.49 2.10
C LYS A 132 0.60 33.02 0.99
N ARG A 133 0.37 32.64 -0.28
CA ARG A 133 1.13 33.17 -1.44
C ARG A 133 1.06 34.69 -1.59
N ASN A 134 -0.01 35.37 -1.16
CA ASN A 134 -0.12 36.83 -1.27
C ASN A 134 0.65 37.61 -0.19
N ILE A 135 1.17 36.94 0.83
CA ILE A 135 2.00 37.55 1.90
C ILE A 135 3.48 37.51 1.54
N ILE A 136 3.88 36.68 0.57
CA ILE A 136 5.27 36.35 0.27
C ILE A 136 5.52 36.64 -1.21
N GLY A 137 6.43 37.58 -1.47
CA GLY A 137 6.57 38.28 -2.74
C GLY A 137 6.66 37.40 -3.98
N HIS A 138 6.07 37.90 -5.05
CA HIS A 138 6.33 37.48 -6.42
C HIS A 138 7.83 37.34 -6.68
N VAL A 139 8.32 36.10 -6.82
CA VAL A 139 9.58 35.84 -7.54
C VAL A 139 9.26 34.88 -8.68
N SER A 140 9.06 35.52 -9.83
CA SER A 140 8.99 34.98 -11.17
C SER A 140 10.14 34.00 -11.46
N GLY A 141 9.82 32.70 -11.63
CA GLY A 141 10.74 31.64 -12.06
C GLY A 141 11.29 30.84 -10.88
N TRP A 142 10.59 29.84 -10.34
CA TRP A 142 10.41 28.50 -10.95
C TRP A 142 11.65 27.98 -11.70
N LEU A 143 12.85 28.29 -11.22
CA LEU A 143 14.07 27.63 -11.67
C LEU A 143 14.20 26.28 -10.93
N LEU A 144 13.64 25.27 -11.60
CA LEU A 144 13.61 23.83 -11.31
C LEU A 144 12.64 23.41 -10.18
N SER A 145 11.46 22.89 -10.57
CA SER A 145 10.51 22.19 -9.68
C SER A 145 11.22 21.18 -8.79
N ASP A 146 12.20 20.48 -9.37
CA ASP A 146 12.98 19.44 -8.73
C ASP A 146 13.68 19.97 -7.46
N SER A 147 14.23 21.19 -7.50
CA SER A 147 14.89 21.78 -6.32
C SER A 147 13.92 22.25 -5.22
N ARG A 148 12.65 22.50 -5.56
CA ARG A 148 11.61 22.82 -4.57
C ARG A 148 11.11 21.54 -3.92
N ASP A 149 10.80 20.54 -4.74
CA ASP A 149 10.29 19.25 -4.28
C ASP A 149 11.32 18.56 -3.39
N ASP A 150 12.62 18.63 -3.75
CA ASP A 150 13.73 18.17 -2.90
C ASP A 150 13.72 18.86 -1.52
N LYS A 151 13.53 20.18 -1.47
CA LYS A 151 13.45 20.94 -0.19
C LYS A 151 12.24 20.56 0.64
N ILE A 152 11.11 20.28 -0.01
CA ILE A 152 9.89 19.83 0.67
C ILE A 152 10.15 18.45 1.26
N ASP A 153 10.72 17.53 0.48
CA ASP A 153 11.03 16.16 0.93
C ASP A 153 12.06 16.16 2.07
N ASP A 154 13.12 16.95 1.96
CA ASP A 154 14.12 17.15 3.03
C ASP A 154 13.44 17.67 4.31
N PHE A 155 12.54 18.65 4.18
CA PHE A 155 11.84 19.21 5.33
C PHE A 155 10.80 18.25 5.93
N VAL A 156 10.07 17.49 5.10
CA VAL A 156 9.19 16.41 5.55
C VAL A 156 9.99 15.39 6.35
N GLN A 157 11.16 14.98 5.85
CA GLN A 157 12.04 14.06 6.55
C GLN A 157 12.52 14.64 7.89
N GLU A 158 12.89 15.93 7.95
CA GLU A 158 13.21 16.62 9.20
C GLU A 158 12.03 16.56 10.19
N MET A 159 10.82 16.88 9.73
CA MET A 159 9.60 16.86 10.54
C MET A 159 9.29 15.45 11.09
N GLU A 160 9.53 14.40 10.30
CA GLU A 160 9.33 13.01 10.72
C GLU A 160 10.40 12.57 11.73
N MET A 161 11.66 12.89 11.48
CA MET A 161 12.79 12.57 12.37
C MET A 161 12.64 13.25 13.73
N THR A 162 12.14 14.48 13.75
CA THR A 162 11.88 15.25 14.99
C THR A 162 10.53 14.93 15.63
N ARG A 163 9.68 14.13 14.97
CA ARG A 163 8.28 13.87 15.36
C ARG A 163 7.46 15.16 15.57
N PHE A 164 7.71 16.17 14.74
CA PHE A 164 7.03 17.47 14.80
C PHE A 164 5.50 17.34 14.73
N TRP A 165 5.00 16.47 13.84
CA TRP A 165 3.57 16.18 13.69
C TRP A 165 3.32 14.68 13.53
N PRO A 166 3.19 13.96 14.65
CA PRO A 166 2.98 12.50 14.66
C PRO A 166 1.76 12.08 13.85
N LEU A 167 1.82 10.89 13.25
CA LEU A 167 0.76 10.35 12.41
C LEU A 167 -0.59 10.29 13.16
N GLU A 168 -0.58 9.88 14.42
CA GLU A 168 -1.81 9.73 15.22
C GLU A 168 -2.55 11.08 15.40
N ARG A 169 -1.80 12.18 15.44
CA ARG A 169 -2.40 13.52 15.50
C ARG A 169 -2.95 13.96 14.15
N ARG A 170 -2.32 13.53 13.05
CA ARG A 170 -2.80 13.77 11.68
C ARG A 170 -4.05 12.95 11.39
N GLU A 171 -4.11 11.71 11.86
CA GLU A 171 -5.29 10.83 11.76
C GLU A 171 -6.51 11.44 12.45
N ALA A 172 -6.37 12.02 13.64
CA ALA A 172 -7.48 12.68 14.33
C ALA A 172 -8.10 13.84 13.52
N ILE A 173 -7.27 14.62 12.82
CA ILE A 173 -7.73 15.70 11.94
C ILE A 173 -8.35 15.12 10.68
N ALA A 174 -7.71 14.12 10.07
CA ALA A 174 -8.22 13.42 8.89
C ALA A 174 -9.59 12.77 9.14
N GLU A 175 -9.84 12.22 10.33
CA GLU A 175 -11.15 11.67 10.72
C GLU A 175 -12.25 12.74 10.71
N VAL A 176 -11.96 13.95 11.23
CA VAL A 176 -12.90 15.08 11.22
C VAL A 176 -13.16 15.52 9.78
N LEU A 177 -12.11 15.78 9.01
CA LEU A 177 -12.23 16.19 7.61
C LEU A 177 -13.02 15.19 6.79
N LEU A 178 -12.74 13.90 6.94
CA LEU A 178 -13.40 12.83 6.20
C LEU A 178 -14.91 12.77 6.49
N ARG A 179 -15.33 12.92 7.75
CA ARG A 179 -16.77 12.97 8.09
C ARG A 179 -17.45 14.20 7.49
N ASN A 180 -16.74 15.34 7.50
CA ASN A 180 -17.27 16.60 7.02
C ASN A 180 -17.41 16.67 5.49
N VAL A 181 -16.62 15.90 4.73
CA VAL A 181 -16.65 15.92 3.25
C VAL A 181 -17.33 14.71 2.61
N ASP A 182 -17.63 13.65 3.38
CA ASP A 182 -18.22 12.41 2.85
C ASP A 182 -19.74 12.52 2.69
N ILE A 183 -20.17 13.32 1.70
CA ILE A 183 -21.58 13.62 1.37
C ILE A 183 -22.42 12.35 1.22
N LYS A 184 -21.86 11.31 0.59
CA LYS A 184 -22.57 10.06 0.29
C LYS A 184 -22.39 8.99 1.36
N THR A 185 -21.77 9.31 2.50
CA THR A 185 -21.52 8.38 3.63
C THR A 185 -20.81 7.09 3.20
N LYS A 186 -19.95 7.19 2.17
CA LYS A 186 -19.21 6.05 1.61
C LYS A 186 -18.03 5.65 2.50
N PHE A 187 -17.49 6.59 3.26
CA PHE A 187 -16.25 6.51 4.01
C PHE A 187 -16.42 6.66 5.53
N HIS A 188 -17.58 7.06 6.03
CA HIS A 188 -17.88 7.05 7.47
C HIS A 188 -19.22 6.38 7.77
N CYS A 189 -19.40 5.97 9.03
CA CYS A 189 -20.66 5.39 9.48
C CYS A 189 -21.72 6.48 9.69
N PRO A 190 -22.90 6.40 9.04
CA PRO A 190 -23.95 7.43 9.16
C PRO A 190 -24.84 7.25 10.41
N GLU A 191 -24.70 6.13 11.13
CA GLU A 191 -25.58 5.77 12.24
C GLU A 191 -25.45 6.73 13.44
N LYS A 192 -26.59 7.06 14.04
CA LYS A 192 -26.71 7.91 15.22
C LYS A 192 -27.54 7.22 16.31
N TYR A 193 -27.22 7.50 17.57
CA TYR A 193 -27.80 6.80 18.73
C TYR A 193 -28.19 7.77 19.83
N GLU A 194 -29.27 7.49 20.56
CA GLU A 194 -29.77 8.39 21.62
C GLU A 194 -28.93 8.35 22.92
N ASN A 195 -28.08 7.33 23.10
CA ASN A 195 -27.29 7.16 24.32
C ASN A 195 -26.01 6.36 24.07
N GLU A 196 -25.07 6.44 25.03
CA GLU A 196 -23.76 5.80 24.94
C GLU A 196 -23.82 4.27 24.91
N GLU A 197 -24.81 3.66 25.57
CA GLU A 197 -24.98 2.21 25.63
C GLU A 197 -25.27 1.64 24.23
N ARG A 198 -26.27 2.19 23.54
CA ARG A 198 -26.61 1.77 22.17
C ARG A 198 -25.48 2.05 21.18
N LEU A 199 -24.79 3.17 21.35
CA LEU A 199 -23.61 3.49 20.55
C LEU A 199 -22.47 2.47 20.78
N ALA A 200 -22.26 2.01 22.01
CA ALA A 200 -21.25 1.00 22.32
C ALA A 200 -21.58 -0.35 21.66
N ASP A 201 -22.85 -0.77 21.72
CA ASP A 201 -23.33 -1.99 21.06
C ASP A 201 -23.13 -1.94 19.55
N HIS A 202 -23.41 -0.79 18.93
CA HIS A 202 -23.12 -0.55 17.52
C HIS A 202 -21.62 -0.60 17.22
N LYS A 203 -20.79 0.08 18.01
CA LYS A 203 -19.33 0.16 17.79
C LYS A 203 -18.69 -1.23 17.70
N ALA A 204 -19.17 -2.20 18.47
CA ALA A 204 -18.68 -3.58 18.42
C ALA A 204 -18.95 -4.28 17.07
N GLN A 205 -20.03 -3.89 16.38
CA GLN A 205 -20.53 -4.54 15.16
C GLN A 205 -20.36 -3.68 13.90
N CYS A 206 -19.96 -2.41 14.05
CA CYS A 206 -19.81 -1.46 12.97
C CYS A 206 -18.82 -1.96 11.91
N SER A 207 -19.20 -1.90 10.64
CA SER A 207 -18.36 -2.32 9.51
C SER A 207 -17.16 -1.38 9.29
N PHE A 208 -17.24 -0.13 9.77
CA PHE A 208 -16.15 0.83 9.73
C PHE A 208 -15.17 0.68 10.88
N ARG A 209 -15.51 -0.09 11.93
CA ARG A 209 -14.64 -0.21 13.11
C ARG A 209 -13.25 -0.72 12.70
N PRO A 210 -12.16 -0.14 13.25
CA PRO A 210 -10.82 -0.56 12.91
C PRO A 210 -10.49 -1.94 13.49
N VAL A 211 -9.76 -2.74 12.72
CA VAL A 211 -9.16 -4.02 13.10
C VAL A 211 -7.72 -4.10 12.64
N THR A 212 -6.89 -4.78 13.42
CA THR A 212 -5.53 -5.10 12.98
C THR A 212 -5.56 -6.28 12.03
N CYS A 213 -4.77 -6.24 10.96
CA CYS A 213 -4.59 -7.35 10.05
C CYS A 213 -4.15 -8.62 10.79
N PRO A 214 -4.77 -9.79 10.52
CA PRO A 214 -4.42 -11.05 11.19
C PRO A 214 -3.13 -11.69 10.65
N ASN A 215 -2.61 -11.25 9.49
CA ASN A 215 -1.39 -11.80 8.91
C ASN A 215 -0.17 -11.46 9.79
N GLU A 216 0.59 -12.48 10.19
CA GLU A 216 1.73 -12.32 11.07
C GLU A 216 2.75 -11.31 10.52
N GLY A 217 3.14 -10.33 11.34
CA GLY A 217 4.07 -9.26 10.97
C GLY A 217 3.40 -8.04 10.32
N CYS A 218 2.16 -8.12 9.86
CA CYS A 218 1.40 -6.95 9.45
C CYS A 218 0.85 -6.21 10.68
N ARG A 219 1.10 -4.90 10.77
CA ARG A 219 0.58 -4.04 11.85
C ARG A 219 -0.45 -3.02 11.37
N THR A 220 -0.88 -3.14 10.11
CA THR A 220 -1.84 -2.21 9.52
C THR A 220 -3.20 -2.37 10.19
N LYS A 221 -3.81 -1.23 10.55
CA LYS A 221 -5.21 -1.15 10.98
C LYS A 221 -6.07 -0.83 9.77
N VAL A 222 -7.10 -1.62 9.54
CA VAL A 222 -8.07 -1.44 8.44
C VAL A 222 -9.48 -1.54 9.00
N SER A 223 -10.47 -0.92 8.36
CA SER A 223 -11.87 -1.15 8.72
C SER A 223 -12.29 -2.57 8.35
N VAL A 224 -13.24 -3.16 9.09
CA VAL A 224 -13.75 -4.52 8.81
C VAL A 224 -14.15 -4.69 7.35
N ARG A 225 -14.90 -3.71 6.82
CA ARG A 225 -15.37 -3.72 5.43
C ARG A 225 -14.24 -3.76 4.38
N CYS A 226 -13.04 -3.31 4.73
CA CYS A 226 -11.88 -3.24 3.83
C CYS A 226 -10.87 -4.37 4.09
N MET A 227 -11.13 -5.26 5.08
CA MET A 227 -10.18 -6.32 5.43
C MET A 227 -9.92 -7.28 4.27
N GLN A 228 -10.95 -7.57 3.45
CA GLN A 228 -10.79 -8.45 2.29
C GLN A 228 -9.89 -7.84 1.22
N ASP A 229 -10.07 -6.56 0.92
CA ASP A 229 -9.26 -5.81 -0.05
C ASP A 229 -7.81 -5.69 0.43
N HIS A 230 -7.61 -5.42 1.72
CA HIS A 230 -6.30 -5.43 2.34
C HIS A 230 -5.65 -6.82 2.25
N ASP A 231 -6.34 -7.88 2.63
CA ASP A 231 -5.80 -9.25 2.60
C ASP A 231 -5.43 -9.70 1.18
N ALA A 232 -6.15 -9.20 0.16
CA ALA A 232 -5.84 -9.43 -1.25
C ALA A 232 -4.51 -8.79 -1.71
N THR A 233 -4.01 -7.78 -0.99
CA THR A 233 -2.79 -7.03 -1.31
C THR A 233 -1.72 -7.08 -0.21
N CYS A 234 -2.02 -7.72 0.94
CA CYS A 234 -1.17 -7.73 2.11
C CYS A 234 0.20 -8.36 1.81
N LEU A 235 1.27 -7.57 2.01
CA LEU A 235 2.66 -7.96 1.78
C LEU A 235 3.15 -9.07 2.72
N PHE A 236 2.50 -9.24 3.86
CA PHE A 236 2.82 -10.23 4.89
C PHE A 236 1.96 -11.50 4.76
N LYS A 237 1.03 -11.56 3.80
CA LYS A 237 0.26 -12.77 3.56
C LYS A 237 1.18 -13.87 3.03
N ILE A 238 1.09 -15.05 3.64
CA ILE A 238 1.84 -16.23 3.20
C ILE A 238 1.07 -16.92 2.06
N LEU A 239 1.69 -16.96 0.88
CA LEU A 239 1.16 -17.53 -0.35
C LEU A 239 2.03 -18.69 -0.82
N GLN A 240 1.45 -19.61 -1.59
CA GLN A 240 2.23 -20.61 -2.31
C GLN A 240 3.04 -19.93 -3.42
N CYS A 241 4.23 -20.44 -3.72
CA CYS A 241 5.05 -19.96 -4.82
C CYS A 241 4.25 -19.87 -6.13
N GLU A 242 4.34 -18.74 -6.82
CA GLU A 242 3.65 -18.52 -8.11
C GLU A 242 4.16 -19.43 -9.24
N GLN A 243 5.40 -19.91 -9.12
CA GLN A 243 5.97 -20.93 -10.01
C GLN A 243 5.63 -22.37 -9.56
N ASN A 244 4.71 -22.53 -8.60
CA ASN A 244 4.24 -23.81 -8.06
C ASN A 244 5.32 -24.72 -7.46
N CYS A 245 6.41 -24.16 -6.93
CA CYS A 245 7.30 -24.93 -6.07
C CYS A 245 6.66 -25.21 -4.70
N GLU A 246 7.27 -26.08 -3.90
CA GLU A 246 6.74 -26.51 -2.60
C GLU A 246 6.77 -25.41 -1.51
N LYS A 247 7.43 -24.28 -1.75
CA LYS A 247 7.60 -23.23 -0.74
C LYS A 247 6.36 -22.36 -0.61
N ARG A 248 6.05 -21.99 0.64
CA ARG A 248 5.12 -20.91 0.99
C ARG A 248 5.90 -19.73 1.56
N LEU A 249 5.64 -18.53 1.05
CA LEU A 249 6.44 -17.34 1.29
C LEU A 249 5.55 -16.13 1.55
N LEU A 250 6.07 -15.12 2.25
CA LEU A 250 5.43 -13.82 2.31
C LEU A 250 5.34 -13.24 0.90
N ARG A 251 4.23 -12.59 0.56
CA ARG A 251 4.05 -11.94 -0.76
C ARG A 251 5.24 -11.05 -1.14
N ARG A 252 5.76 -10.24 -0.22
CA ARG A 252 6.92 -9.36 -0.47
C ARG A 252 8.21 -10.10 -0.87
N ASP A 253 8.32 -11.38 -0.51
CA ASP A 253 9.51 -12.21 -0.75
C ASP A 253 9.36 -13.06 -2.04
N MET A 254 8.17 -13.07 -2.65
CA MET A 254 7.82 -13.91 -3.79
C MET A 254 8.71 -13.64 -5.00
N ASP A 255 8.78 -12.39 -5.46
CA ASP A 255 9.53 -12.00 -6.65
C ASP A 255 11.00 -12.38 -6.54
N ARG A 256 11.61 -12.01 -5.40
CA ARG A 256 13.01 -12.35 -5.11
C ARG A 256 13.23 -13.85 -5.15
N HIS A 257 12.34 -14.64 -4.54
CA HIS A 257 12.43 -16.10 -4.58
C HIS A 257 12.35 -16.64 -6.01
N CYS A 258 11.31 -16.26 -6.76
CA CYS A 258 11.04 -16.69 -8.13
C CYS A 258 12.18 -16.38 -9.10
N VAL A 259 12.95 -15.31 -8.86
CA VAL A 259 14.06 -14.89 -9.74
C VAL A 259 15.42 -15.44 -9.31
N THR A 260 15.61 -15.80 -8.03
CA THR A 260 16.96 -16.13 -7.52
C THR A 260 17.13 -17.60 -7.17
N VAL A 261 16.23 -18.17 -6.39
CA VAL A 261 16.44 -19.46 -5.70
C VAL A 261 15.28 -20.44 -5.86
N CYS A 262 14.29 -20.10 -6.67
CA CYS A 262 13.20 -21.03 -6.97
C CYS A 262 13.70 -22.14 -7.89
N PRO A 263 13.49 -23.43 -7.55
CA PRO A 263 13.83 -24.54 -8.44
C PRO A 263 12.96 -24.54 -9.72
N MET A 264 11.76 -23.96 -9.65
CA MET A 264 10.86 -23.85 -10.80
C MET A 264 11.16 -22.63 -11.68
N ARG A 265 12.24 -21.89 -11.39
CA ARG A 265 12.61 -20.70 -12.13
C ARG A 265 12.94 -21.04 -13.59
N PRO A 266 12.38 -20.31 -14.57
CA PRO A 266 12.74 -20.49 -15.97
C PRO A 266 14.23 -20.21 -16.21
N MET A 267 14.89 -21.11 -16.92
CA MET A 267 16.26 -20.95 -17.35
C MET A 267 16.44 -21.29 -18.83
N LYS A 268 17.46 -20.69 -19.44
CA LYS A 268 17.91 -21.08 -20.77
C LYS A 268 18.88 -22.24 -20.65
N CYS A 269 18.84 -23.13 -21.63
CA CYS A 269 19.83 -24.20 -21.75
C CYS A 269 21.27 -23.64 -21.76
N PRO A 270 22.18 -24.11 -20.89
CA PRO A 270 23.59 -23.69 -20.89
C PRO A 270 24.36 -24.03 -22.18
N PHE A 271 23.81 -24.91 -23.01
CA PHE A 271 24.31 -25.25 -24.34
C PHE A 271 23.71 -24.38 -25.45
N GLY A 272 22.89 -23.37 -25.10
CA GLY A 272 22.28 -22.42 -26.03
C GLY A 272 21.21 -23.03 -26.92
N CYS A 273 20.41 -23.96 -26.41
CA CYS A 273 19.17 -24.40 -27.08
C CYS A 273 18.09 -23.31 -26.99
N ASP A 274 17.11 -23.36 -27.89
CA ASP A 274 16.00 -22.39 -27.93
C ASP A 274 14.92 -22.68 -26.87
N ASP A 275 14.99 -23.85 -26.21
CA ASP A 275 14.05 -24.27 -25.18
C ASP A 275 14.19 -23.46 -23.88
N SER A 276 13.04 -23.18 -23.28
CA SER A 276 12.93 -22.61 -21.93
C SER A 276 12.26 -23.63 -21.02
N PHE A 277 12.92 -23.99 -19.92
CA PHE A 277 12.45 -24.99 -18.96
C PHE A 277 12.82 -24.54 -17.55
N SER A 278 12.33 -25.25 -16.53
CA SER A 278 12.61 -24.90 -15.13
C SER A 278 13.99 -25.40 -14.69
N GLU A 279 14.62 -24.77 -13.69
CA GLU A 279 15.92 -25.22 -13.19
C GLU A 279 15.90 -26.67 -12.68
N HIS A 280 14.78 -27.10 -12.11
CA HIS A 280 14.51 -28.48 -11.73
C HIS A 280 14.64 -29.46 -12.92
N ASP A 281 14.18 -29.08 -14.12
CA ASP A 281 14.11 -29.96 -15.30
C ASP A 281 15.40 -29.96 -16.13
N LEU A 282 16.43 -29.21 -15.70
CA LEU A 282 17.72 -29.15 -16.39
C LEU A 282 18.35 -30.53 -16.59
N GLU A 283 18.20 -31.42 -15.60
CA GLU A 283 18.76 -32.76 -15.68
C GLU A 283 18.11 -33.60 -16.78
N GLU A 284 16.79 -33.57 -16.83
CA GLU A 284 15.99 -34.28 -17.82
C GLU A 284 16.28 -33.72 -19.22
N HIS A 285 16.25 -32.39 -19.39
CA HIS A 285 16.59 -31.74 -20.67
C HIS A 285 17.99 -32.13 -21.17
N CYS A 286 19.02 -32.11 -20.31
CA CYS A 286 20.38 -32.51 -20.69
C CYS A 286 20.48 -33.98 -21.13
N SER A 287 19.68 -34.86 -20.54
CA SER A 287 19.63 -36.27 -20.92
C SER A 287 18.92 -36.49 -22.26
N GLU A 288 17.79 -35.82 -22.48
CA GLU A 288 16.99 -35.93 -23.71
C GLU A 288 17.63 -35.23 -24.92
N SER A 289 18.28 -34.09 -24.69
CA SER A 289 18.92 -33.28 -25.73
C SER A 289 20.41 -33.58 -25.92
N LEU A 290 20.90 -34.69 -25.32
CA LEU A 290 22.32 -35.03 -25.29
C LEU A 290 22.98 -35.01 -26.68
N GLN A 291 22.32 -35.58 -27.68
CA GLN A 291 22.85 -35.62 -29.04
C GLN A 291 23.07 -34.23 -29.64
N GLN A 292 22.12 -33.31 -29.42
CA GLN A 292 22.22 -31.92 -29.87
C GLN A 292 23.34 -31.20 -29.11
N HIS A 293 23.48 -31.42 -27.80
CA HIS A 293 24.55 -30.84 -26.98
C HIS A 293 25.93 -31.33 -27.44
N LEU A 294 26.07 -32.63 -27.75
CA LEU A 294 27.29 -33.21 -28.30
C LEU A 294 27.67 -32.58 -29.64
N LEU A 295 26.70 -32.41 -30.56
CA LEU A 295 26.94 -31.75 -31.85
C LEU A 295 27.50 -30.34 -31.67
N LYS A 296 26.90 -29.53 -30.80
CA LYS A 296 27.37 -28.17 -30.52
C LYS A 296 28.78 -28.15 -29.93
N VAL A 297 29.09 -29.06 -29.00
CA VAL A 297 30.43 -29.18 -28.41
C VAL A 297 31.46 -29.64 -29.44
N LEU A 298 31.15 -30.65 -30.25
CA LEU A 298 32.05 -31.16 -31.28
C LEU A 298 32.34 -30.11 -32.37
N GLN A 299 31.35 -29.31 -32.77
CA GLN A 299 31.54 -28.16 -33.66
C GLN A 299 32.58 -27.17 -33.12
N VAL A 300 32.60 -26.96 -31.79
CA VAL A 300 33.57 -26.08 -31.12
C VAL A 300 34.95 -26.74 -31.01
N ILE A 301 35.03 -28.04 -30.69
CA ILE A 301 36.29 -28.77 -30.55
C ILE A 301 37.00 -28.94 -31.89
N HIS A 302 36.28 -29.38 -32.93
CA HIS A 302 36.83 -29.78 -34.23
C HIS A 302 36.67 -28.69 -35.30
N LYS A 303 36.62 -27.43 -34.89
CA LYS A 303 36.31 -26.27 -35.75
C LYS A 303 37.09 -26.33 -37.09
N ASN A 304 36.35 -26.46 -38.20
CA ASN A 304 36.83 -26.56 -39.59
C ASN A 304 37.59 -27.83 -39.99
N ASN A 305 37.77 -28.80 -39.09
CA ASN A 305 38.46 -30.06 -39.39
C ASN A 305 37.49 -31.18 -39.82
N PHE A 306 36.22 -31.06 -39.46
CA PHE A 306 35.19 -32.08 -39.68
C PHE A 306 34.02 -31.50 -40.48
N THR A 307 33.47 -32.29 -41.38
CA THR A 307 32.19 -32.04 -42.06
C THR A 307 31.01 -32.23 -41.11
N ALA A 308 29.85 -31.69 -41.48
CA ALA A 308 28.63 -31.81 -40.66
C ALA A 308 28.22 -33.27 -40.41
N ASP A 309 28.46 -34.17 -41.37
CA ASP A 309 28.09 -35.58 -41.25
C ASP A 309 29.09 -36.37 -40.39
N GLU A 310 30.38 -36.05 -40.46
CA GLU A 310 31.40 -36.62 -39.56
C GLU A 310 31.15 -36.23 -38.09
N LEU A 311 30.66 -35.00 -37.84
CA LEU A 311 30.26 -34.56 -36.51
C LEU A 311 29.04 -35.32 -36.00
N LYS A 312 28.03 -35.54 -36.84
CA LYS A 312 26.84 -36.34 -36.49
C LYS A 312 27.20 -37.79 -36.18
N GLU A 313 28.07 -38.40 -37.00
CA GLU A 313 28.51 -39.77 -36.77
C GLU A 313 29.28 -39.89 -35.44
N THR A 314 30.15 -38.92 -35.17
CA THR A 314 30.92 -38.86 -33.91
C THR A 314 29.99 -38.68 -32.70
N ALA A 315 29.00 -37.78 -32.80
CA ALA A 315 28.01 -37.57 -31.74
C ALA A 315 27.20 -38.85 -31.46
N LEU A 316 26.68 -39.51 -32.51
CA LEU A 316 25.97 -40.80 -32.41
C LEU A 316 26.82 -41.89 -31.74
N ARG A 317 28.12 -41.94 -32.06
CA ARG A 317 29.06 -42.92 -31.50
C ARG A 317 29.33 -42.65 -30.01
N LEU A 318 29.45 -41.39 -29.62
CA LEU A 318 29.62 -40.99 -28.21
C LEU A 318 28.35 -41.25 -27.40
N GLU A 319 27.18 -40.96 -27.96
CA GLU A 319 25.88 -41.21 -27.34
C GLU A 319 25.63 -42.70 -27.07
N LYS A 320 26.10 -43.59 -27.96
CA LYS A 320 26.01 -45.06 -27.80
C LYS A 320 27.14 -45.67 -26.97
N SER A 321 28.07 -44.88 -26.45
CA SER A 321 29.19 -45.38 -25.65
C SER A 321 28.76 -45.76 -24.23
N GLU A 322 29.56 -46.60 -23.56
CA GLU A 322 29.36 -46.95 -22.14
C GLU A 322 29.38 -45.71 -21.22
N ASP A 323 29.99 -44.61 -21.67
CA ASP A 323 30.08 -43.35 -20.95
C ASP A 323 28.87 -42.41 -21.14
N ARG A 324 27.79 -42.86 -21.82
CA ARG A 324 26.56 -42.07 -22.00
C ARG A 324 26.06 -41.46 -20.69
N GLY A 325 26.09 -42.22 -19.59
CA GLY A 325 25.64 -41.74 -18.28
C GLY A 325 26.48 -40.59 -17.72
N LYS A 326 27.78 -40.50 -18.07
CA LYS A 326 28.64 -39.36 -17.70
C LYS A 326 28.36 -38.16 -18.59
N LEU A 327 28.19 -38.39 -19.90
CA LEU A 327 27.87 -37.36 -20.87
C LEU A 327 26.51 -36.68 -20.55
N ALA A 328 25.47 -37.46 -20.24
CA ALA A 328 24.12 -36.96 -19.90
C ALA A 328 24.06 -36.16 -18.58
N LYS A 329 25.03 -36.35 -17.68
CA LYS A 329 25.13 -35.62 -16.41
C LYS A 329 25.83 -34.26 -16.54
N ALA A 330 26.43 -33.97 -17.70
CA ALA A 330 27.06 -32.68 -17.93
C ALA A 330 25.99 -31.58 -18.02
N ARG A 331 26.09 -30.57 -17.15
CA ARG A 331 25.12 -29.47 -17.07
C ARG A 331 25.50 -28.24 -17.89
N ASP A 332 26.71 -28.20 -18.43
CA ASP A 332 27.22 -27.08 -19.19
C ASP A 332 28.23 -27.51 -20.26
N ALA A 333 28.46 -26.62 -21.23
CA ALA A 333 29.35 -26.88 -22.35
C ALA A 333 30.80 -27.17 -21.94
N ARG A 334 31.31 -26.56 -20.87
CA ARG A 334 32.69 -26.78 -20.38
C ARG A 334 32.83 -28.19 -19.82
N SER A 335 31.88 -28.60 -18.97
CA SER A 335 31.81 -29.93 -18.38
C SER A 335 31.72 -31.00 -19.49
N LEU A 336 30.82 -30.83 -20.46
CA LEU A 336 30.68 -31.78 -21.57
C LEU A 336 31.94 -31.82 -22.45
N THR A 337 32.54 -30.67 -22.75
CA THR A 337 33.80 -30.57 -23.53
C THR A 337 34.93 -31.34 -22.87
N SER A 338 35.08 -31.24 -21.54
CA SER A 338 36.11 -31.98 -20.81
C SER A 338 35.92 -33.49 -20.96
N ILE A 339 34.69 -33.97 -20.78
CA ILE A 339 34.37 -35.40 -20.89
C ILE A 339 34.65 -35.90 -22.32
N VAL A 340 34.20 -35.16 -23.34
CA VAL A 340 34.43 -35.53 -24.75
C VAL A 340 35.92 -35.63 -25.08
N LYS A 341 36.73 -34.65 -24.66
CA LYS A 341 38.19 -34.67 -24.89
C LYS A 341 38.87 -35.85 -24.20
N ASP A 342 38.48 -36.17 -22.97
CA ASP A 342 39.04 -37.32 -22.25
C ASP A 342 38.71 -38.65 -22.96
N LEU A 343 37.50 -38.78 -23.51
CA LEU A 343 37.08 -39.95 -24.27
C LEU A 343 37.82 -40.07 -25.61
N GLU A 344 38.03 -38.96 -26.31
CA GLU A 344 38.83 -38.92 -27.54
C GLU A 344 40.30 -39.29 -27.25
N ALA A 345 40.91 -38.73 -26.21
CA ALA A 345 42.29 -39.02 -25.83
C ALA A 345 42.52 -40.50 -25.46
N LYS A 346 41.57 -41.13 -24.74
CA LYS A 346 41.62 -42.57 -24.43
C LYS A 346 41.58 -43.44 -25.69
N LYS A 347 40.83 -43.05 -26.73
CA LYS A 347 40.84 -43.77 -28.01
C LYS A 347 42.19 -43.66 -28.71
N PHE A 348 42.82 -42.49 -28.72
CA PHE A 348 44.16 -42.33 -29.30
C PHE A 348 45.23 -43.16 -28.57
N GLN A 349 45.11 -43.37 -27.26
CA GLN A 349 46.03 -44.24 -26.51
C GLN A 349 45.83 -45.73 -26.80
N CYS A 350 44.59 -46.20 -27.02
CA CYS A 350 44.34 -47.61 -27.39
C CYS A 350 44.72 -47.94 -28.86
N SER A 351 44.63 -46.97 -29.78
CA SER A 351 45.01 -47.18 -31.19
C SER A 351 46.53 -47.21 -31.43
N GLY A 352 47.35 -46.72 -30.49
CA GLY A 352 48.81 -46.68 -30.61
C GLY A 352 49.56 -47.95 -30.18
N VAL A 353 48.88 -48.98 -29.67
CA VAL A 353 49.52 -50.17 -29.07
C VAL A 353 49.59 -51.37 -30.05
N VAL A 354 49.03 -51.28 -31.26
CA VAL A 354 49.02 -52.40 -32.24
C VAL A 354 50.04 -52.18 -33.37
N SER A 355 51.32 -52.08 -33.04
CA SER A 355 52.41 -52.03 -34.04
C SER A 355 53.70 -52.69 -33.55
N HIS A 356 53.66 -53.94 -33.05
CA HIS A 356 54.82 -54.83 -33.07
C HIS A 356 54.37 -56.28 -32.87
N VAL A 357 54.01 -56.96 -33.97
CA VAL A 357 54.19 -58.42 -34.05
C VAL A 357 55.13 -58.67 -35.21
N ASN A 358 56.31 -59.12 -34.83
CA ASN A 358 57.47 -59.39 -35.66
C ASN A 358 57.20 -60.63 -36.53
N LEU A 359 57.39 -60.50 -37.85
CA LEU A 359 57.58 -61.62 -38.77
C LEU A 359 59.07 -61.72 -39.07
N GLY A 360 59.67 -62.85 -38.71
CA GLY A 360 61.03 -63.26 -39.07
C GLY A 360 61.31 -64.54 -38.27
N GLY A 361 61.60 -65.68 -38.87
CA GLY A 361 62.47 -65.87 -40.03
C GLY A 361 63.65 -66.69 -39.53
#